data_AF-A0AAE9ETX5-F1
#
_entry.id   AF-A0AAE9ETX5-F1
#
_cell.length_a   1.000
_cell.length_b   1.000
_cell.length_c   1.000
_cell.angle_alpha   90.00
_cell.angle_beta   90.00
_cell.angle_gamma   90.00
#
_symmetry.space_group_name_H-M   'P 1'
#
loop_
_entity.id
_entity.type
_entity.pdbx_description
1 polymer ?
#
loop_
_entity_poly.entity_id
_entity_poly.type
_entity_poly.pdbx_seq_one_letter_code
_entity_poly.pdbx_strand_id
1 'polypeptide(L)'
;MAVPRRPNVQSMRKLLDAKTENEKEVESKDSSVPSLAEICLSSISTTLFRNKIRWRKLTDLAFEYRYVSEDRNIPKPIQNILCESMDDVLAEAKRWNAKHLEMFVEPAKSRRRVLPKSELLRTFYPELVWKRHSCEIDDVATCLHLIKTECKNWPLMQFQFACLYARTELIYDDWKFDNYRLSCFRKQVGDHPVYDFWLTMMATINKDRHFFGSSIRLPNQKVAQCFLFAIRNGYLQLVEYIWGQLTDSHREAIGMIEWRNMCYRTRDGEAISFLCKHLCRMNPVGTCRNAWQPFFDAFQHLVHDEKSDHLERNQYRRKFEFLLKHCCPILRTRLVKFHHFRLICDAFRYNEHEIFSLLLQNMSPDDIASAREHIDRIFDRNKTKTGDRLRRTLMRRQQTIQ
;
A
#
# COMPACT_ATOMS: atom_id res chain seq x y z
N MET A 1 0.23 17.54 -50.88
CA MET A 1 -0.95 16.99 -50.19
C MET A 1 -0.50 15.78 -49.38
N ALA A 2 -0.41 15.92 -48.06
CA ALA A 2 0.11 14.87 -47.18
C ALA A 2 -1.05 14.07 -46.57
N VAL A 3 -1.02 12.75 -46.75
CA VAL A 3 -2.03 11.80 -46.25
C VAL A 3 -1.90 11.68 -44.71
N PRO A 4 -3.01 11.78 -43.94
CA PRO A 4 -2.95 11.57 -42.49
C PRO A 4 -2.74 10.09 -42.17
N ARG A 5 -1.71 9.78 -41.38
CA ARG A 5 -1.45 8.43 -40.85
C ARG A 5 -2.50 8.09 -39.79
N ARG A 6 -3.19 6.96 -39.96
CA ARG A 6 -4.16 6.41 -38.99
C ARG A 6 -3.46 6.03 -37.67
N PRO A 7 -4.09 6.26 -36.50
CA PRO A 7 -3.56 5.81 -35.22
C PRO A 7 -3.61 4.28 -35.13
N ASN A 8 -2.62 3.70 -34.46
CA ASN A 8 -2.38 2.26 -34.39
C ASN A 8 -3.37 1.58 -33.41
N VAL A 9 -4.61 1.33 -33.88
CA VAL A 9 -5.73 0.76 -33.10
C VAL A 9 -5.41 -0.63 -32.51
N GLN A 10 -4.41 -1.34 -33.03
CA GLN A 10 -4.05 -2.70 -32.57
C GLN A 10 -3.31 -2.74 -31.22
N SER A 11 -2.58 -1.69 -30.80
CA SER A 11 -1.91 -1.71 -29.49
C SER A 11 -2.87 -1.36 -28.35
N MET A 12 -3.93 -0.59 -28.63
CA MET A 12 -4.98 -0.24 -27.68
C MET A 12 -5.90 -1.43 -27.36
N ARG A 13 -6.22 -2.28 -28.35
CA ARG A 13 -7.02 -3.51 -28.11
C ARG A 13 -6.29 -4.50 -27.21
N LYS A 14 -4.98 -4.73 -27.39
CA LYS A 14 -4.20 -5.60 -26.50
C LYS A 14 -4.10 -5.09 -25.05
N LEU A 15 -4.15 -3.76 -24.85
CA LEU A 15 -4.21 -3.13 -23.52
C LEU A 15 -5.60 -3.23 -22.87
N LEU A 16 -6.67 -3.25 -23.66
CA LEU A 16 -8.04 -3.42 -23.20
C LEU A 16 -8.35 -4.89 -22.88
N ASP A 17 -7.90 -5.82 -23.72
CA ASP A 17 -8.11 -7.27 -23.52
C ASP A 17 -7.33 -7.78 -22.29
N ALA A 18 -6.13 -7.24 -22.04
CA ALA A 18 -5.35 -7.51 -20.82
C ALA A 18 -5.92 -6.86 -19.55
N LYS A 19 -6.74 -5.80 -19.69
CA LYS A 19 -7.48 -5.19 -18.58
C LYS A 19 -8.64 -6.07 -18.14
N THR A 20 -9.41 -6.62 -19.09
CA THR A 20 -10.54 -7.51 -18.79
C THR A 20 -10.14 -8.87 -18.23
N GLU A 21 -8.92 -9.37 -18.51
CA GLU A 21 -8.39 -10.57 -17.87
C GLU A 21 -7.83 -10.30 -16.46
N ASN A 22 -7.18 -9.15 -16.25
CA ASN A 22 -6.72 -8.74 -14.91
C ASN A 22 -7.88 -8.35 -13.97
N GLU A 23 -8.97 -7.77 -14.48
CA GLU A 23 -10.17 -7.48 -13.69
C GLU A 23 -10.85 -8.74 -13.14
N LYS A 24 -10.72 -9.88 -13.84
CA LYS A 24 -11.26 -11.19 -13.38
C LYS A 24 -10.37 -11.91 -12.36
N GLU A 25 -9.06 -11.64 -12.32
CA GLU A 25 -8.16 -12.23 -11.31
C GLU A 25 -8.14 -11.47 -9.97
N VAL A 26 -8.63 -10.22 -9.94
CA VAL A 26 -8.62 -9.37 -8.73
C VAL A 26 -9.78 -9.65 -7.76
N GLU A 27 -10.85 -10.33 -8.19
CA GLU A 27 -12.02 -10.63 -7.34
C GLU A 27 -11.82 -11.75 -6.29
N SER A 28 -10.65 -12.39 -6.20
CA SER A 28 -10.48 -13.59 -5.36
C SER A 28 -9.75 -13.41 -4.01
N LYS A 29 -9.57 -12.18 -3.51
CA LYS A 29 -8.82 -11.95 -2.25
C LYS A 29 -9.48 -10.99 -1.27
N ASP A 30 -10.63 -11.40 -0.76
CA ASP A 30 -11.02 -11.32 0.67
C ASP A 30 -12.45 -11.86 0.75
N SER A 31 -12.60 -13.19 0.77
CA SER A 31 -13.92 -13.84 0.80
C SER A 31 -14.46 -13.97 2.22
N SER A 32 -14.37 -12.92 3.04
CA SER A 32 -15.30 -12.76 4.15
C SER A 32 -16.44 -11.89 3.64
N VAL A 33 -17.59 -12.51 3.35
CA VAL A 33 -18.81 -11.77 3.03
C VAL A 33 -19.09 -10.81 4.21
N PRO A 34 -19.10 -9.48 4.00
CA PRO A 34 -19.31 -8.54 5.08
C PRO A 34 -20.65 -8.81 5.76
N SER A 35 -20.69 -8.74 7.08
CA SER A 35 -21.95 -8.90 7.79
C SER A 35 -22.89 -7.73 7.48
N LEU A 36 -24.22 -7.94 7.54
CA LEU A 36 -25.18 -6.85 7.36
C LEU A 36 -24.93 -5.70 8.34
N ALA A 37 -24.46 -6.02 9.55
CA ALA A 37 -24.06 -5.03 10.54
C ALA A 37 -22.91 -4.15 10.04
N GLU A 38 -21.84 -4.74 9.50
CA GLU A 38 -20.70 -3.99 8.93
C GLU A 38 -21.13 -3.08 7.78
N ILE A 39 -22.01 -3.58 6.90
CA ILE A 39 -22.54 -2.80 5.78
C ILE A 39 -23.30 -1.56 6.29
N CYS A 40 -24.19 -1.76 7.26
CA CYS A 40 -24.97 -0.68 7.85
C CYS A 40 -24.07 0.33 8.58
N LEU A 41 -23.09 -0.14 9.34
CA LEU A 41 -22.15 0.72 10.06
C LEU A 41 -21.31 1.59 9.11
N SER A 42 -20.71 0.98 8.08
CA SER A 42 -19.99 1.72 7.04
C SER A 42 -20.88 2.78 6.39
N SER A 43 -22.12 2.43 6.03
CA SER A 43 -23.05 3.37 5.39
C SER A 43 -23.42 4.55 6.31
N ILE A 44 -23.70 4.28 7.59
CA ILE A 44 -24.03 5.31 8.58
C ILE A 44 -22.82 6.22 8.81
N SER A 45 -21.66 5.65 9.10
CA SER A 45 -20.43 6.41 9.42
C SER A 45 -19.97 7.29 8.27
N THR A 46 -19.97 6.76 7.04
CA THR A 46 -19.60 7.53 5.83
C THR A 46 -20.61 8.66 5.53
N THR A 47 -21.90 8.42 5.76
CA THR A 47 -22.95 9.44 5.60
C THR A 47 -22.80 10.56 6.63
N LEU A 48 -22.56 10.20 7.90
CA LEU A 48 -22.30 11.18 8.97
C LEU A 48 -21.06 12.02 8.66
N PHE A 49 -20.00 11.39 8.15
CA PHE A 49 -18.79 12.08 7.71
C PHE A 49 -19.09 13.08 6.60
N ARG A 50 -19.71 12.65 5.50
CA ARG A 50 -20.04 13.55 4.37
C ARG A 50 -20.87 14.75 4.80
N ASN A 51 -21.86 14.54 5.67
CA ASN A 51 -22.74 15.61 6.13
C ASN A 51 -22.01 16.63 7.02
N LYS A 52 -21.04 16.18 7.83
CA LYS A 52 -20.37 17.04 8.82
C LYS A 52 -19.02 17.60 8.36
N ILE A 53 -18.36 16.98 7.38
CA ILE A 53 -16.98 17.34 7.00
C ILE A 53 -16.86 18.62 6.17
N ARG A 54 -17.97 19.10 5.57
CA ARG A 54 -18.06 20.09 4.46
C ARG A 54 -16.94 21.14 4.37
N TRP A 55 -16.45 21.69 5.49
CA TRP A 55 -15.24 22.53 5.57
C TRP A 55 -14.41 22.35 6.87
N ARG A 56 -14.70 21.31 7.66
CA ARG A 56 -14.18 21.14 9.01
C ARG A 56 -12.85 20.40 8.99
N LYS A 57 -11.97 20.69 9.97
CA LYS A 57 -10.76 19.89 10.12
C LYS A 57 -11.14 18.50 10.62
N LEU A 58 -10.39 17.49 10.20
CA LEU A 58 -10.57 16.12 10.68
C LEU A 58 -10.43 16.02 12.20
N THR A 59 -9.63 16.91 12.82
CA THR A 59 -9.49 17.01 14.28
C THR A 59 -10.77 17.45 14.97
N ASP A 60 -11.49 18.41 14.37
CA ASP A 60 -12.72 18.97 14.95
C ASP A 60 -13.84 17.94 14.84
N LEU A 61 -13.89 17.23 13.72
CA LEU A 61 -14.83 16.13 13.51
C LEU A 61 -14.54 14.96 14.47
N ALA A 62 -13.26 14.61 14.66
CA ALA A 62 -12.85 13.58 15.62
C ALA A 62 -13.24 13.93 17.06
N PHE A 63 -13.10 15.20 17.44
CA PHE A 63 -13.55 15.66 18.75
C PHE A 63 -15.06 15.47 18.89
N GLU A 64 -15.85 15.91 17.91
CA GLU A 64 -17.31 15.79 17.96
C GLU A 64 -17.79 14.33 18.01
N TYR A 65 -17.15 13.44 17.24
CA TYR A 65 -17.50 12.02 17.20
C TYR A 65 -17.36 11.32 18.56
N ARG A 66 -16.45 11.78 19.42
CA ARG A 66 -16.32 11.28 20.78
C ARG A 66 -17.53 11.58 21.67
N TYR A 67 -18.33 12.59 21.32
CA TYR A 67 -19.49 13.05 22.10
C TYR A 67 -20.83 12.76 21.42
N VAL A 68 -20.85 12.12 20.24
CA VAL A 68 -22.10 11.78 19.50
C VAL A 68 -23.02 10.86 20.32
N SER A 69 -22.48 10.17 21.33
CA SER A 69 -23.16 9.21 22.20
C SER A 69 -23.97 9.84 23.34
N GLU A 70 -23.69 11.09 23.76
CA GLU A 70 -24.37 11.67 24.94
C GLU A 70 -25.78 12.18 24.60
N ASP A 71 -25.99 12.64 23.37
CA ASP A 71 -27.25 13.30 22.95
C ASP A 71 -28.31 12.34 22.37
N ARG A 72 -27.97 11.09 22.11
CA ARG A 72 -28.86 10.14 21.42
C ARG A 72 -28.97 8.90 22.30
N ASN A 73 -30.19 8.62 22.80
CA ASN A 73 -30.58 7.45 23.61
C ASN A 73 -30.29 6.10 22.89
N ILE A 74 -29.03 5.83 22.58
CA ILE A 74 -28.53 4.66 21.87
C ILE A 74 -27.88 3.74 22.91
N PRO A 75 -28.12 2.43 22.87
CA PRO A 75 -27.43 1.49 23.76
C PRO A 75 -25.90 1.58 23.64
N LYS A 76 -25.19 1.60 24.78
CA LYS A 76 -23.72 1.70 24.86
C LYS A 76 -22.95 0.75 23.92
N PRO A 77 -23.34 -0.54 23.74
CA PRO A 77 -22.64 -1.42 22.82
C PRO A 77 -22.68 -0.94 21.37
N ILE A 78 -23.83 -0.40 20.93
CA ILE A 78 -24.01 0.14 19.58
C ILE A 78 -23.23 1.45 19.43
N GLN A 79 -23.18 2.27 20.48
CA GLN A 79 -22.38 3.50 20.49
C GLN A 79 -20.89 3.21 20.29
N ASN A 80 -20.34 2.22 21.00
CA ASN A 80 -18.93 1.86 20.88
C ASN A 80 -18.58 1.41 19.44
N ILE A 81 -19.40 0.53 18.87
CA ILE A 81 -19.20 0.03 17.51
C ILE A 81 -19.31 1.17 16.48
N LEU A 82 -20.26 2.09 16.68
CA LEU A 82 -20.39 3.26 15.80
C LEU A 82 -19.16 4.17 15.92
N CYS A 83 -18.68 4.46 17.13
CA CYS A 83 -17.48 5.26 17.35
C CYS A 83 -16.24 4.64 16.68
N GLU A 84 -16.06 3.33 16.79
CA GLU A 84 -14.98 2.60 16.10
C GLU A 84 -15.08 2.76 14.58
N SER A 85 -16.28 2.56 14.01
CA SER A 85 -16.50 2.73 12.57
C SER A 85 -16.28 4.18 12.10
N MET A 86 -16.60 5.16 12.94
CA MET A 86 -16.34 6.58 12.66
C MET A 86 -14.86 6.92 12.75
N ASP A 87 -14.13 6.32 13.70
CA ASP A 87 -12.68 6.43 13.80
C ASP A 87 -11.98 5.81 12.57
N ASP A 88 -12.48 4.70 12.05
CA ASP A 88 -11.99 4.09 10.80
C ASP A 88 -12.14 5.03 9.61
N VAL A 89 -13.32 5.66 9.45
CA VAL A 89 -13.58 6.66 8.41
C VAL A 89 -12.62 7.86 8.53
N LEU A 90 -12.35 8.33 9.76
CA LEU A 90 -11.40 9.41 10.00
C LEU A 90 -9.96 9.00 9.72
N ALA A 91 -9.56 7.79 10.10
CA ALA A 91 -8.23 7.24 9.82
C ALA A 91 -8.01 7.13 8.31
N GLU A 92 -9.03 6.68 7.59
CA GLU A 92 -8.97 6.53 6.14
C GLU A 92 -8.92 7.90 5.42
N ALA A 93 -9.68 8.89 5.87
CA ALA A 93 -9.57 10.26 5.35
C ALA A 93 -8.18 10.86 5.63
N LYS A 94 -7.57 10.57 6.79
CA LYS A 94 -6.18 10.98 7.10
C LYS A 94 -5.18 10.28 6.19
N ARG A 95 -5.35 8.97 5.91
CA ARG A 95 -4.52 8.22 4.97
C ARG A 95 -4.60 8.83 3.57
N TRP A 96 -5.80 9.09 3.07
CA TRP A 96 -6.01 9.74 1.77
C TRP A 96 -5.33 11.10 1.69
N ASN A 97 -5.50 11.92 2.74
CA ASN A 97 -4.88 13.24 2.81
C ASN A 97 -3.35 13.14 2.83
N ALA A 98 -2.78 12.26 3.64
CA ALA A 98 -1.33 12.04 3.72
C ALA A 98 -0.75 11.60 2.37
N LYS A 99 -1.43 10.71 1.66
CA LYS A 99 -1.05 10.26 0.31
C LYS A 99 -1.02 11.42 -0.68
N HIS A 100 -2.08 12.22 -0.72
CA HIS A 100 -2.22 13.30 -1.71
C HIS A 100 -1.47 14.58 -1.35
N LEU A 101 -0.98 14.74 -0.12
CA LEU A 101 -0.07 15.84 0.24
C LEU A 101 1.22 15.79 -0.57
N GLU A 102 1.71 14.58 -0.85
CA GLU A 102 2.93 14.34 -1.63
C GLU A 102 2.77 14.80 -3.10
N MET A 103 1.55 15.03 -3.58
CA MET A 103 1.26 15.57 -4.92
C MET A 103 1.85 16.98 -5.15
N PHE A 104 2.04 17.75 -4.08
CA PHE A 104 2.38 19.15 -4.19
C PHE A 104 3.87 19.40 -3.97
N VAL A 105 4.55 20.02 -4.95
CA VAL A 105 5.95 20.48 -4.81
C VAL A 105 6.03 21.59 -3.76
N GLU A 106 6.93 21.49 -2.77
CA GLU A 106 7.17 22.58 -1.82
C GLU A 106 7.99 23.70 -2.48
N PRO A 107 7.47 24.93 -2.56
CA PRO A 107 8.29 26.04 -2.99
C PRO A 107 9.35 26.31 -1.93
N ALA A 108 10.62 26.22 -2.30
CA ALA A 108 11.76 26.36 -1.37
C ALA A 108 11.72 27.65 -0.52
N LYS A 109 11.06 28.72 -1.00
CA LYS A 109 10.87 30.00 -0.28
C LYS A 109 9.61 30.73 -0.75
N SER A 110 8.44 30.45 -0.18
CA SER A 110 7.23 31.23 -0.43
C SER A 110 7.08 32.35 0.61
N ARG A 111 7.31 33.62 0.21
CA ARG A 111 7.04 34.82 1.03
C ARG A 111 5.56 35.22 1.10
N ARG A 112 4.67 34.56 0.35
CA ARG A 112 3.22 34.83 0.38
C ARG A 112 2.53 33.87 1.34
N ARG A 113 1.49 34.35 2.04
CA ARG A 113 0.53 33.52 2.80
C ARG A 113 -0.26 32.67 1.80
N VAL A 114 0.35 31.63 1.27
CA VAL A 114 -0.31 30.60 0.48
C VAL A 114 -1.06 29.71 1.47
N LEU A 115 -2.33 29.38 1.20
CA LEU A 115 -3.05 28.41 2.03
C LEU A 115 -2.18 27.14 2.18
N PRO A 116 -2.05 26.59 3.40
CA PRO A 116 -1.39 25.30 3.57
C PRO A 116 -1.98 24.27 2.62
N LYS A 117 -1.14 23.48 1.94
CA LYS A 117 -1.57 22.47 0.95
C LYS A 117 -2.61 21.48 1.51
N SER A 118 -2.53 21.19 2.81
CA SER A 118 -3.51 20.39 3.54
C SER A 118 -4.92 21.00 3.54
N GLU A 119 -5.02 22.33 3.52
CA GLU A 119 -6.30 23.04 3.50
C GLU A 119 -6.93 22.99 2.10
N LEU A 120 -6.12 22.84 1.05
CA LEU A 120 -6.62 22.63 -0.30
C LEU A 120 -7.23 21.23 -0.45
N LEU A 121 -6.59 20.19 0.05
CA LEU A 121 -7.15 18.83 -0.01
C LEU A 121 -8.45 18.70 0.80
N ARG A 122 -8.63 19.51 1.85
CA ARG A 122 -9.86 19.55 2.63
C ARG A 122 -11.09 19.89 1.79
N THR A 123 -10.94 20.68 0.72
CA THR A 123 -12.09 21.03 -0.13
C THR A 123 -12.65 19.81 -0.87
N PHE A 124 -11.88 18.73 -0.98
CA PHE A 124 -12.28 17.49 -1.66
C PHE A 124 -12.89 16.44 -0.72
N TYR A 125 -12.85 16.63 0.60
CA TYR A 125 -13.41 15.65 1.55
C TYR A 125 -14.90 15.31 1.34
N PRO A 126 -15.78 16.26 0.99
CA PRO A 126 -17.19 15.94 0.69
C PRO A 126 -17.35 15.04 -0.55
N GLU A 127 -16.41 15.14 -1.48
CA GLU A 127 -16.44 14.50 -2.80
C GLU A 127 -15.70 13.15 -2.80
N LEU A 128 -15.24 12.65 -1.64
CA LEU A 128 -14.58 11.36 -1.52
C LEU A 128 -15.57 10.23 -1.85
N VAL A 129 -15.12 9.29 -2.70
CA VAL A 129 -15.88 8.11 -3.10
C VAL A 129 -15.44 6.94 -2.22
N TRP A 130 -16.38 6.36 -1.48
CA TRP A 130 -16.13 5.22 -0.59
C TRP A 130 -16.41 3.90 -1.31
N LYS A 131 -15.63 2.86 -1.03
CA LYS A 131 -15.87 1.50 -1.52
C LYS A 131 -17.21 0.99 -0.97
N ARG A 132 -17.83 0.06 -1.70
CA ARG A 132 -19.09 -0.56 -1.25
C ARG A 132 -18.80 -1.43 -0.03
N HIS A 133 -19.60 -1.28 1.02
CA HIS A 133 -19.57 -2.14 2.21
C HIS A 133 -18.32 -2.03 3.11
N SER A 134 -17.51 -0.98 2.94
CA SER A 134 -16.33 -0.74 3.81
C SER A 134 -16.15 0.74 4.13
N CYS A 135 -15.33 1.04 5.14
CA CYS A 135 -14.92 2.40 5.47
C CYS A 135 -13.67 2.84 4.68
N GLU A 136 -13.41 2.23 3.53
CA GLU A 136 -12.24 2.54 2.69
C GLU A 136 -12.59 3.51 1.56
N ILE A 137 -11.68 4.43 1.23
CA ILE A 137 -11.85 5.32 0.08
C ILE A 137 -11.40 4.58 -1.17
N ASP A 138 -12.22 4.64 -2.21
CA ASP A 138 -11.80 4.27 -3.55
C ASP A 138 -11.00 5.43 -4.16
N ASP A 139 -9.68 5.34 -4.00
CA ASP A 139 -8.71 6.34 -4.49
C ASP A 139 -8.87 6.64 -6.00
N VAL A 140 -9.12 5.59 -6.78
CA VAL A 140 -9.22 5.62 -8.24
C VAL A 140 -10.52 6.29 -8.66
N ALA A 141 -11.64 5.89 -8.07
CA ALA A 141 -12.94 6.47 -8.33
C ALA A 141 -13.02 7.92 -7.83
N THR A 142 -12.45 8.20 -6.66
CA THR A 142 -12.34 9.56 -6.10
C THR A 142 -11.57 10.47 -7.05
N CYS A 143 -10.41 10.04 -7.54
CA CYS A 143 -9.62 10.80 -8.51
C CYS A 143 -10.44 11.12 -9.78
N LEU A 144 -11.11 10.13 -10.35
CA LEU A 144 -11.95 10.33 -11.56
C LEU A 144 -13.11 11.29 -11.31
N HIS A 145 -13.76 11.16 -10.16
CA HIS A 145 -14.85 12.04 -9.75
C HIS A 145 -14.35 13.49 -9.61
N LEU A 146 -13.27 13.71 -8.86
CA LEU A 146 -12.66 15.04 -8.66
C LEU A 146 -12.20 15.69 -9.97
N ILE A 147 -11.61 14.92 -10.90
CA ILE A 147 -11.21 15.44 -12.22
C ILE A 147 -12.43 15.95 -12.99
N LYS A 148 -13.56 15.24 -12.89
CA LYS A 148 -14.79 15.52 -13.65
C LYS A 148 -15.60 16.67 -13.05
N THR A 149 -15.70 16.75 -11.72
CA THR A 149 -16.55 17.72 -11.02
C THR A 149 -15.76 18.94 -10.58
N GLU A 150 -14.88 18.77 -9.60
CA GLU A 150 -14.22 19.88 -8.89
C GLU A 150 -13.10 20.52 -9.70
N CYS A 151 -12.33 19.72 -10.43
CA CYS A 151 -11.12 20.21 -11.09
C CYS A 151 -11.39 20.72 -12.50
N LYS A 152 -12.64 20.80 -12.98
CA LYS A 152 -12.99 21.07 -14.40
C LYS A 152 -12.28 22.30 -14.99
N ASN A 153 -12.14 23.35 -14.20
CA ASN A 153 -11.49 24.62 -14.58
C ASN A 153 -10.05 24.76 -14.06
N TRP A 154 -9.45 23.67 -13.59
CA TRP A 154 -8.09 23.66 -13.05
C TRP A 154 -7.20 22.65 -13.78
N PRO A 155 -6.65 23.04 -14.95
CA PRO A 155 -5.87 22.13 -15.80
C PRO A 155 -4.66 21.50 -15.10
N LEU A 156 -3.95 22.27 -14.26
CA LEU A 156 -2.80 21.75 -13.51
C LEU A 156 -3.22 20.62 -12.55
N MET A 157 -4.28 20.81 -11.77
CA MET A 157 -4.76 19.79 -10.83
C MET A 157 -5.23 18.53 -11.56
N GLN A 158 -5.94 18.69 -12.68
CA GLN A 158 -6.31 17.55 -13.53
C GLN A 158 -5.09 16.80 -14.05
N PHE A 159 -4.05 17.51 -14.49
CA PHE A 159 -2.80 16.92 -14.93
C PHE A 159 -2.12 16.16 -13.79
N GLN A 160 -2.03 16.75 -12.60
CA GLN A 160 -1.39 16.15 -11.42
C GLN A 160 -2.08 14.84 -11.01
N PHE A 161 -3.41 14.83 -10.91
CA PHE A 161 -4.18 13.62 -10.63
C PHE A 161 -4.05 12.57 -11.75
N ALA A 162 -4.14 12.99 -13.01
CA ALA A 162 -3.97 12.09 -14.15
C ALA A 162 -2.61 11.40 -14.12
N CYS A 163 -1.54 12.15 -13.84
CA CYS A 163 -0.18 11.62 -13.71
C CYS A 163 -0.01 10.63 -12.56
N LEU A 164 -0.53 10.92 -11.37
CA LEU A 164 -0.42 10.05 -10.19
C LEU A 164 -1.18 8.74 -10.35
N TYR A 165 -2.32 8.77 -11.05
CA TYR A 165 -3.17 7.61 -11.29
C TYR A 165 -3.00 6.99 -12.68
N ALA A 166 -1.95 7.38 -13.40
CA ALA A 166 -1.61 6.92 -14.74
C ALA A 166 -2.81 6.91 -15.72
N ARG A 167 -3.61 7.98 -15.72
CA ARG A 167 -4.72 8.18 -16.67
C ARG A 167 -4.19 8.59 -18.04
N THR A 168 -3.63 7.63 -18.75
CA THR A 168 -3.01 7.82 -20.06
C THR A 168 -3.97 8.44 -21.07
N GLU A 169 -5.26 8.09 -21.02
CA GLU A 169 -6.28 8.72 -21.88
C GLU A 169 -6.39 10.24 -21.70
N LEU A 170 -6.17 10.75 -20.47
CA LEU A 170 -6.19 12.18 -20.19
C LEU A 170 -4.84 12.83 -20.49
N ILE A 171 -3.74 12.14 -20.14
CA ILE A 171 -2.38 12.67 -20.30
C ILE A 171 -2.04 12.87 -21.78
N TYR A 172 -2.49 11.96 -22.66
CA TYR A 172 -2.24 12.02 -24.10
C TYR A 172 -3.29 12.81 -24.90
N ASP A 173 -4.22 13.48 -24.21
CA ASP A 173 -5.17 14.37 -24.86
C ASP A 173 -4.48 15.71 -25.23
N ASP A 174 -3.99 15.80 -26.46
CA ASP A 174 -3.29 16.98 -26.99
C ASP A 174 -4.17 18.25 -26.99
N TRP A 175 -5.50 18.11 -27.02
CA TRP A 175 -6.42 19.26 -26.94
C TRP A 175 -6.47 19.81 -25.50
N LYS A 176 -6.37 18.91 -24.52
CA LYS A 176 -6.41 19.24 -23.10
C LYS A 176 -5.04 19.67 -22.57
N PHE A 177 -3.97 19.02 -22.99
CA PHE A 177 -2.60 19.28 -22.55
C PHE A 177 -1.66 19.55 -23.73
N ASP A 178 -1.90 20.68 -24.41
CA ASP A 178 -1.03 21.14 -25.49
C ASP A 178 0.42 21.43 -25.02
N ASN A 179 1.34 21.53 -25.99
CA ASN A 179 2.76 21.80 -25.72
C ASN A 179 3.01 23.07 -24.90
N TYR A 180 2.15 24.10 -25.05
CA TYR A 180 2.29 25.35 -24.31
C TYR A 180 1.95 25.16 -22.82
N ARG A 181 0.83 24.49 -22.52
CA ARG A 181 0.42 24.11 -21.16
C ARG A 181 1.44 23.21 -20.51
N LEU A 182 1.93 22.20 -21.22
CA LEU A 182 2.98 21.30 -20.70
C LEU A 182 4.27 22.06 -20.37
N SER A 183 4.67 23.03 -21.19
CA SER A 183 5.81 23.90 -20.91
C SER A 183 5.59 24.76 -19.64
N CYS A 184 4.37 25.28 -19.45
CA CYS A 184 4.01 26.00 -18.23
C CYS A 184 4.02 25.09 -16.99
N PHE A 185 3.45 23.89 -17.09
CA PHE A 185 3.46 22.91 -16.00
C PHE A 185 4.87 22.48 -15.62
N ARG A 186 5.77 22.31 -16.59
CA ARG A 186 7.18 22.00 -16.33
C ARG A 186 7.86 23.05 -15.44
N LYS A 187 7.53 24.33 -15.60
CA LYS A 187 8.07 25.40 -14.73
C LYS A 187 7.48 25.39 -13.32
N GLN A 188 6.27 24.87 -13.14
CA GLN A 188 5.56 24.90 -11.86
C GLN A 188 5.78 23.66 -11.01
N VAL A 189 5.83 22.49 -11.65
CA VAL A 189 5.82 21.19 -10.98
C VAL A 189 6.88 20.22 -11.51
N GLY A 190 7.75 20.68 -12.42
CA GLY A 190 8.74 19.83 -13.09
C GLY A 190 9.80 19.22 -12.19
N ASP A 191 9.97 19.70 -10.95
CA ASP A 191 10.90 19.11 -9.99
C ASP A 191 10.34 17.85 -9.29
N HIS A 192 9.04 17.59 -9.42
CA HIS A 192 8.41 16.41 -8.85
C HIS A 192 8.73 15.16 -9.69
N PRO A 193 9.14 14.03 -9.09
CA PRO A 193 9.58 12.85 -9.85
C PRO A 193 8.51 12.30 -10.80
N VAL A 194 7.23 12.37 -10.42
CA VAL A 194 6.12 11.90 -11.26
C VAL A 194 5.88 12.84 -12.44
N TYR A 195 5.89 14.16 -12.23
CA TYR A 195 5.58 15.10 -13.31
C TYR A 195 6.75 15.26 -14.25
N ASP A 196 7.98 15.24 -13.73
CA ASP A 196 9.19 15.20 -14.53
C ASP A 196 9.21 13.99 -15.47
N PHE A 197 8.83 12.82 -14.96
CA PHE A 197 8.67 11.60 -15.75
C PHE A 197 7.67 11.80 -16.90
N TRP A 198 6.43 12.20 -16.61
CA TRP A 198 5.40 12.36 -17.65
C TRP A 198 5.74 13.47 -18.64
N LEU A 199 6.20 14.62 -18.16
CA LEU A 199 6.58 15.76 -19.01
C LEU A 199 7.78 15.44 -19.89
N THR A 200 8.75 14.67 -19.41
CA THR A 200 9.90 14.24 -20.23
C THR A 200 9.48 13.20 -21.25
N MET A 201 8.69 12.22 -20.83
CA MET A 201 8.21 11.15 -21.71
C MET A 201 7.35 11.71 -22.85
N MET A 202 6.42 12.62 -22.56
CA MET A 202 5.58 13.27 -23.57
C MET A 202 6.37 14.14 -24.54
N ALA A 203 7.48 14.74 -24.11
CA ALA A 203 8.36 15.52 -24.98
C ALA A 203 9.29 14.66 -25.86
N THR A 204 9.37 13.35 -25.60
CA THR A 204 10.23 12.43 -26.35
C THR A 204 9.52 11.96 -27.62
N ILE A 205 10.20 12.07 -28.78
CA ILE A 205 9.64 11.72 -30.11
C ILE A 205 9.17 10.25 -30.17
N ASN A 206 9.92 9.33 -29.54
CA ASN A 206 9.57 7.92 -29.39
C ASN A 206 9.15 7.65 -27.93
N LYS A 207 7.92 8.08 -27.60
CA LYS A 207 7.35 8.15 -26.24
C LYS A 207 7.63 6.94 -25.34
N ASP A 208 7.62 5.70 -25.88
CA ASP A 208 7.74 4.48 -25.05
C ASP A 208 9.04 3.68 -25.25
N ARG A 209 9.44 3.35 -26.49
CA ARG A 209 10.51 2.36 -26.72
C ARG A 209 11.90 2.76 -26.22
N HIS A 210 12.24 4.05 -26.31
CA HIS A 210 13.56 4.53 -25.91
C HIS A 210 13.59 5.03 -24.46
N PHE A 211 12.46 5.53 -23.96
CA PHE A 211 12.40 6.15 -22.63
C PHE A 211 12.54 5.13 -21.49
N PHE A 212 11.91 3.97 -21.63
CA PHE A 212 12.00 2.86 -20.68
C PHE A 212 13.25 1.99 -20.88
N GLY A 213 14.00 2.20 -21.98
CA GLY A 213 15.37 1.71 -22.13
C GLY A 213 15.51 0.21 -22.38
N SER A 214 14.82 -0.37 -23.36
CA SER A 214 14.90 -1.81 -23.67
C SER A 214 16.31 -2.34 -24.01
N SER A 215 17.29 -1.46 -24.26
CA SER A 215 18.67 -1.81 -24.66
C SER A 215 19.75 -1.41 -23.64
N ILE A 216 19.39 -0.83 -22.48
CA ILE A 216 20.33 -0.31 -21.48
C ILE A 216 20.32 -1.22 -20.25
N ARG A 217 21.50 -1.47 -19.64
CA ARG A 217 21.64 -2.32 -18.44
C ARG A 217 20.86 -1.81 -17.21
N LEU A 218 20.61 -0.51 -17.14
CA LEU A 218 19.88 0.13 -16.05
C LEU A 218 18.70 0.92 -16.60
N PRO A 219 17.58 0.98 -15.86
CA PRO A 219 16.44 1.77 -16.24
C PRO A 219 16.78 3.26 -16.18
N ASN A 220 16.10 4.06 -17.00
CA ASN A 220 16.22 5.52 -16.99
C ASN A 220 15.97 6.06 -15.57
N GLN A 221 16.82 6.98 -15.11
CA GLN A 221 16.74 7.57 -13.77
C GLN A 221 15.36 8.15 -13.47
N LYS A 222 14.71 8.82 -14.43
CA LYS A 222 13.37 9.39 -14.25
C LYS A 222 12.31 8.30 -14.03
N VAL A 223 12.45 7.17 -14.74
CA VAL A 223 11.57 6.00 -14.58
C VAL A 223 11.76 5.40 -13.19
N ALA A 224 13.01 5.21 -12.76
CA ALA A 224 13.32 4.68 -11.43
C ALA A 224 12.79 5.60 -10.32
N GLN A 225 13.04 6.91 -10.40
CA GLN A 225 12.56 7.88 -9.40
C GLN A 225 11.03 7.94 -9.33
N CYS A 226 10.35 7.94 -10.47
CA CYS A 226 8.89 7.90 -10.53
C CYS A 226 8.34 6.61 -9.93
N PHE A 227 8.92 5.46 -10.27
CA PHE A 227 8.54 4.16 -9.69
C PHE A 227 8.70 4.13 -8.17
N LEU A 228 9.86 4.53 -7.66
CA LEU A 228 10.17 4.55 -6.23
C LEU A 228 9.21 5.48 -5.47
N PHE A 229 8.90 6.64 -6.04
CA PHE A 229 7.89 7.54 -5.47
C PHE A 229 6.50 6.89 -5.45
N ALA A 230 6.08 6.31 -6.58
CA ALA A 230 4.75 5.75 -6.74
C ALA A 230 4.49 4.59 -5.77
N ILE A 231 5.43 3.64 -5.68
CA ILE A 231 5.27 2.47 -4.81
C ILE A 231 5.32 2.85 -3.33
N ARG A 232 6.20 3.80 -2.95
CA ARG A 232 6.31 4.26 -1.55
C ARG A 232 5.05 4.96 -1.06
N ASN A 233 4.34 5.65 -1.95
CA ASN A 233 3.12 6.40 -1.63
C ASN A 233 1.83 5.67 -2.03
N GLY A 234 1.91 4.42 -2.51
CA GLY A 234 0.72 3.61 -2.79
C GLY A 234 0.00 3.94 -4.10
N TYR A 235 0.64 4.61 -5.06
CA TYR A 235 0.04 4.91 -6.37
C TYR A 235 0.12 3.69 -7.32
N LEU A 236 -0.64 2.65 -7.01
CA LEU A 236 -0.54 1.35 -7.69
C LEU A 236 -0.78 1.41 -9.20
N GLN A 237 -1.70 2.23 -9.68
CA GLN A 237 -1.97 2.34 -11.11
C GLN A 237 -0.74 2.84 -11.88
N LEU A 238 0.02 3.76 -11.27
CA LEU A 238 1.28 4.25 -11.83
C LEU A 238 2.40 3.21 -11.71
N VAL A 239 2.46 2.48 -10.59
CA VAL A 239 3.37 1.35 -10.41
C VAL A 239 3.13 0.30 -11.50
N GLU A 240 1.89 -0.12 -11.71
CA GLU A 240 1.50 -1.12 -12.72
C GLU A 240 1.82 -0.64 -14.13
N TYR A 241 1.52 0.62 -14.44
CA TYR A 241 1.86 1.22 -15.73
C TYR A 241 3.37 1.15 -16.00
N ILE A 242 4.20 1.60 -15.05
CA ILE A 242 5.67 1.57 -15.21
C ILE A 242 6.16 0.11 -15.24
N TRP A 243 5.70 -0.73 -14.32
CA TRP A 243 6.09 -2.13 -14.22
C TRP A 243 5.83 -2.88 -15.53
N GLY A 244 4.68 -2.64 -16.18
CA GLY A 244 4.31 -3.24 -17.46
C GLY A 244 5.27 -2.90 -18.61
N GLN A 245 5.94 -1.75 -18.56
CA GLN A 245 6.86 -1.29 -19.61
C GLN A 245 8.33 -1.70 -19.38
N LEU A 246 8.68 -2.14 -18.16
CA LEU A 246 10.04 -2.53 -17.81
C LEU A 246 10.37 -3.96 -18.23
N THR A 247 11.64 -4.21 -18.53
CA THR A 247 12.18 -5.58 -18.68
C THR A 247 12.31 -6.27 -17.32
N ASP A 248 12.36 -7.60 -17.28
CA ASP A 248 12.47 -8.35 -16.02
C ASP A 248 13.73 -7.99 -15.22
N SER A 249 14.85 -7.72 -15.91
CA SER A 249 16.08 -7.27 -15.26
C SER A 249 15.90 -5.91 -14.56
N HIS A 250 15.21 -4.96 -15.19
CA HIS A 250 14.93 -3.65 -14.57
C HIS A 250 13.91 -3.73 -13.44
N ARG A 251 12.88 -4.59 -13.60
CA ARG A 251 11.87 -4.86 -12.57
C ARG A 251 12.53 -5.40 -11.30
N GLU A 252 13.41 -6.39 -11.45
CA GLU A 252 14.15 -6.95 -10.31
C GLU A 252 15.05 -5.88 -9.68
N ALA A 253 15.83 -5.14 -10.49
CA ALA A 253 16.78 -4.14 -9.98
C ALA A 253 16.09 -3.03 -9.16
N ILE A 254 15.08 -2.36 -9.72
CA ILE A 254 14.38 -1.27 -9.02
C ILE A 254 13.54 -1.83 -7.87
N GLY A 255 12.82 -2.93 -8.10
CA GLY A 255 11.96 -3.53 -7.09
C GLY A 255 12.74 -3.98 -5.85
N MET A 256 13.93 -4.57 -6.02
CA MET A 256 14.75 -5.04 -4.90
C MET A 256 15.33 -3.90 -4.06
N ILE A 257 15.63 -2.75 -4.66
CA ILE A 257 16.06 -1.54 -3.95
C ILE A 257 14.97 -1.10 -2.97
N GLU A 258 13.72 -1.04 -3.45
CA GLU A 258 12.62 -0.52 -2.63
C GLU A 258 12.03 -1.55 -1.68
N TRP A 259 12.10 -2.84 -2.03
CA TRP A 259 11.57 -3.92 -1.21
C TRP A 259 12.08 -3.87 0.24
N ARG A 260 13.39 -3.71 0.42
CA ARG A 260 13.99 -3.59 1.75
C ARG A 260 13.45 -2.37 2.50
N ASN A 261 13.36 -1.21 1.83
CA ASN A 261 12.87 0.03 2.43
C ASN A 261 11.40 -0.09 2.86
N MET A 262 10.56 -0.70 2.02
CA MET A 262 9.15 -0.92 2.31
C MET A 262 8.95 -1.83 3.51
N CYS A 263 9.78 -2.86 3.69
CA CYS A 263 9.72 -3.70 4.88
C CYS A 263 10.03 -2.92 6.17
N TYR A 264 10.86 -1.88 6.13
CA TYR A 264 11.13 -1.02 7.29
C TYR A 264 10.07 0.06 7.51
N ARG A 265 9.55 0.66 6.44
CA ARG A 265 8.70 1.88 6.48
C ARG A 265 7.26 1.61 6.05
N THR A 266 6.76 0.41 6.32
CA THR A 266 5.42 -0.08 6.00
C THR A 266 4.32 0.98 6.17
N ARG A 267 3.69 1.38 5.06
CA ARG A 267 2.57 2.35 5.03
C ARG A 267 1.37 1.86 4.23
N ASP A 268 1.60 1.08 3.19
CA ASP A 268 0.57 0.61 2.27
C ASP A 268 0.70 -0.90 2.05
N GLY A 269 -0.34 -1.64 2.45
CA GLY A 269 -0.35 -3.10 2.38
C GLY A 269 -0.50 -3.62 0.96
N GLU A 270 -1.25 -2.92 0.11
CA GLU A 270 -1.44 -3.33 -1.29
C GLU A 270 -0.13 -3.16 -2.09
N ALA A 271 0.61 -2.08 -1.84
CA ALA A 271 1.94 -1.86 -2.41
C ALA A 271 2.94 -2.96 -2.02
N ILE A 272 2.94 -3.39 -0.75
CA ILE A 272 3.77 -4.50 -0.27
C ILE A 272 3.36 -5.81 -0.95
N SER A 273 2.06 -6.09 -0.98
CA SER A 273 1.51 -7.29 -1.63
C SER A 273 1.91 -7.36 -3.11
N PHE A 274 1.79 -6.25 -3.83
CA PHE A 274 2.19 -6.14 -5.23
C PHE A 274 3.68 -6.48 -5.39
N LEU A 275 4.55 -5.74 -4.69
CA LEU A 275 5.99 -5.88 -4.88
C LEU A 275 6.48 -7.25 -4.42
N CYS A 276 5.96 -7.78 -3.31
CA CYS A 276 6.26 -9.12 -2.83
C CYS A 276 5.86 -10.19 -3.85
N LYS A 277 4.64 -10.15 -4.38
CA LYS A 277 4.14 -11.12 -5.36
C LYS A 277 5.04 -11.15 -6.61
N HIS A 278 5.38 -9.98 -7.13
CA HIS A 278 6.17 -9.88 -8.35
C HIS A 278 7.66 -10.22 -8.14
N LEU A 279 8.28 -9.72 -7.07
CA LEU A 279 9.68 -10.06 -6.76
C LEU A 279 9.86 -11.52 -6.40
N CYS A 280 8.94 -12.14 -5.67
CA CYS A 280 9.03 -13.56 -5.35
C CYS A 280 8.86 -14.48 -6.57
N ARG A 281 8.14 -14.02 -7.62
CA ARG A 281 8.07 -14.73 -8.90
C ARG A 281 9.40 -14.70 -9.66
N MET A 282 10.15 -13.59 -9.55
CA MET A 282 11.43 -13.42 -10.26
C MET A 282 12.61 -14.00 -9.46
N ASN A 283 12.76 -13.61 -8.20
CA ASN A 283 13.87 -13.99 -7.33
C ASN A 283 13.42 -14.18 -5.87
N PRO A 284 12.86 -15.34 -5.52
CA PRO A 284 12.36 -15.57 -4.17
C PRO A 284 13.45 -15.63 -3.10
N VAL A 285 14.67 -16.04 -3.46
CA VAL A 285 15.80 -16.15 -2.52
C VAL A 285 16.30 -14.76 -2.13
N GLY A 286 16.55 -13.90 -3.12
CA GLY A 286 16.93 -12.52 -2.89
C GLY A 286 15.85 -11.75 -2.13
N THR A 287 14.58 -11.93 -2.51
CA THR A 287 13.45 -11.28 -1.83
C THR A 287 13.38 -11.67 -0.35
N CYS A 288 13.58 -12.96 -0.04
CA CYS A 288 13.64 -13.45 1.34
C CYS A 288 14.82 -12.86 2.11
N ARG A 289 16.02 -12.89 1.53
CA ARG A 289 17.24 -12.35 2.15
C ARG A 289 17.09 -10.86 2.51
N ASN A 290 16.50 -10.06 1.64
CA ASN A 290 16.29 -8.63 1.87
C ASN A 290 15.16 -8.33 2.87
N ALA A 291 14.14 -9.18 2.94
CA ALA A 291 13.05 -9.06 3.91
C ALA A 291 13.44 -9.54 5.31
N TRP A 292 14.35 -10.52 5.41
CA TRP A 292 14.66 -11.18 6.68
C TRP A 292 15.08 -10.21 7.79
N GLN A 293 16.02 -9.31 7.52
CA GLN A 293 16.51 -8.37 8.53
C GLN A 293 15.38 -7.49 9.10
N PRO A 294 14.53 -6.81 8.29
CA PRO A 294 13.38 -6.08 8.81
C PRO A 294 12.44 -6.91 9.71
N PHE A 295 12.17 -8.16 9.33
CA PHE A 295 11.33 -9.07 10.13
C PHE A 295 12.01 -9.45 11.44
N PHE A 296 13.31 -9.76 11.39
CA PHE A 296 14.09 -10.14 12.55
C PHE A 296 14.25 -8.97 13.52
N ASP A 297 14.54 -7.76 13.03
CA ASP A 297 14.64 -6.56 13.86
C ASP A 297 13.30 -6.25 14.55
N ALA A 298 12.19 -6.32 13.82
CA ALA A 298 10.85 -6.16 14.40
C ALA A 298 10.59 -7.19 15.51
N PHE A 299 11.03 -8.44 15.32
CA PHE A 299 10.94 -9.47 16.35
C PHE A 299 11.88 -9.22 17.54
N GLN A 300 13.12 -8.79 17.31
CA GLN A 300 14.08 -8.53 18.39
C GLN A 300 13.60 -7.41 19.31
N HIS A 301 12.99 -6.35 18.77
CA HIS A 301 12.37 -5.28 19.55
C HIS A 301 11.19 -5.76 20.42
N LEU A 302 10.50 -6.84 20.04
CA LEU A 302 9.46 -7.44 20.88
C LEU A 302 10.02 -8.10 22.15
N VAL A 303 11.22 -8.68 22.01
CA VAL A 303 11.79 -9.62 22.96
C VAL A 303 12.80 -8.97 23.90
N HIS A 304 13.69 -8.11 23.37
CA HIS A 304 14.88 -7.65 24.09
C HIS A 304 14.75 -6.24 24.67
N ASP A 305 13.68 -5.51 24.36
CA ASP A 305 13.51 -4.15 24.83
C ASP A 305 12.73 -4.14 26.15
N GLU A 306 13.39 -4.56 27.24
CA GLU A 306 12.80 -4.60 28.60
C GLU A 306 12.36 -3.22 29.10
N LYS A 307 12.85 -2.14 28.46
CA LYS A 307 12.52 -0.74 28.78
C LYS A 307 11.41 -0.17 27.90
N SER A 308 11.00 -0.88 26.86
CA SER A 308 9.94 -0.42 25.95
C SER A 308 8.59 -0.48 26.63
N ASP A 309 7.81 0.60 26.48
CA ASP A 309 6.43 0.64 26.96
C ASP A 309 5.59 -0.42 26.23
N HIS A 310 4.53 -0.91 26.87
CA HIS A 310 3.57 -1.86 26.27
C HIS A 310 3.06 -1.37 24.90
N LEU A 311 2.97 -0.05 24.73
CA LEU A 311 2.55 0.58 23.49
C LEU A 311 3.56 0.38 22.35
N GLU A 312 4.87 0.47 22.61
CA GLU A 312 5.92 0.24 21.62
C GLU A 312 6.01 -1.23 21.22
N ARG A 313 5.95 -2.16 22.20
CA ARG A 313 5.90 -3.61 21.92
C ARG A 313 4.70 -3.96 21.03
N ASN A 314 3.53 -3.38 21.30
CA ASN A 314 2.35 -3.57 20.46
C ASN A 314 2.51 -3.02 19.04
N GLN A 315 3.27 -1.93 18.84
CA GLN A 315 3.57 -1.42 17.50
C GLN A 315 4.44 -2.39 16.69
N TYR A 316 5.50 -2.94 17.29
CA TYR A 316 6.36 -3.92 16.60
C TYR A 316 5.61 -5.21 16.29
N ARG A 317 4.69 -5.63 17.17
CA ARG A 317 3.82 -6.81 16.96
C ARG A 317 2.92 -6.60 15.75
N ARG A 318 2.19 -5.48 15.74
CA ARG A 318 1.33 -5.08 14.62
C ARG A 318 2.12 -4.97 13.31
N LYS A 319 3.34 -4.43 13.36
CA LYS A 319 4.22 -4.37 12.19
C LYS A 319 4.59 -5.76 11.67
N PHE A 320 4.95 -6.69 12.57
CA PHE A 320 5.29 -8.06 12.20
C PHE A 320 4.09 -8.78 11.55
N GLU A 321 2.91 -8.69 12.18
CA GLU A 321 1.66 -9.24 11.67
C GLU A 321 1.28 -8.66 10.31
N PHE A 322 1.37 -7.33 10.18
CA PHE A 322 1.10 -6.61 8.94
C PHE A 322 2.03 -7.07 7.81
N LEU A 323 3.34 -7.12 8.07
CA LEU A 323 4.31 -7.58 7.08
C LEU A 323 3.98 -9.02 6.64
N LEU A 324 3.73 -9.92 7.59
CA LEU A 324 3.42 -11.30 7.28
C LEU A 324 2.11 -11.43 6.49
N LYS A 325 1.06 -10.68 6.86
CA LYS A 325 -0.23 -10.63 6.16
C LYS A 325 -0.06 -10.23 4.68
N HIS A 326 0.82 -9.28 4.39
CA HIS A 326 1.02 -8.78 3.02
C HIS A 326 2.12 -9.52 2.23
N CYS A 327 2.88 -10.42 2.86
CA CYS A 327 3.77 -11.32 2.14
C CYS A 327 3.00 -12.42 1.38
N CYS A 328 3.52 -12.81 0.21
CA CYS A 328 2.97 -13.96 -0.53
C CYS A 328 3.34 -15.29 0.15
N PRO A 329 2.58 -16.39 -0.07
CA PRO A 329 2.83 -17.68 0.58
C PRO A 329 4.25 -18.21 0.39
N ILE A 330 4.82 -17.99 -0.79
CA ILE A 330 6.19 -18.38 -1.15
C ILE A 330 7.22 -17.70 -0.24
N LEU A 331 7.02 -16.43 0.07
CA LEU A 331 7.92 -15.69 0.95
C LEU A 331 7.73 -16.09 2.41
N ARG A 332 6.48 -16.26 2.85
CA ARG A 332 6.18 -16.64 4.24
C ARG A 332 6.85 -17.96 4.60
N THR A 333 6.70 -18.99 3.77
CA THR A 333 7.34 -20.29 4.02
C THR A 333 8.87 -20.18 4.03
N ARG A 334 9.46 -19.42 3.09
CA ARG A 334 10.91 -19.21 3.05
C ARG A 334 11.45 -18.42 4.23
N LEU A 335 10.72 -17.40 4.70
CA LEU A 335 11.09 -16.62 5.87
C LEU A 335 11.19 -17.54 7.09
N VAL A 336 10.18 -18.37 7.36
CA VAL A 336 10.21 -19.23 8.55
C VAL A 336 11.41 -20.19 8.56
N LYS A 337 11.82 -20.72 7.39
CA LYS A 337 12.98 -21.63 7.27
C LYS A 337 14.33 -20.90 7.32
N PHE A 338 14.35 -19.61 7.07
CA PHE A 338 15.58 -18.87 6.87
C PHE A 338 16.47 -18.90 8.13
N HIS A 339 17.79 -18.98 7.93
CA HIS A 339 18.77 -19.19 9.01
C HIS A 339 18.43 -20.36 9.95
N HIS A 340 18.06 -21.53 9.39
CA HIS A 340 17.76 -22.74 10.17
C HIS A 340 16.67 -22.54 11.22
N PHE A 341 15.52 -22.01 10.78
CA PHE A 341 14.35 -21.83 11.64
C PHE A 341 14.56 -20.84 12.81
N ARG A 342 15.48 -19.89 12.67
CA ARG A 342 15.87 -18.98 13.77
C ARG A 342 14.69 -18.21 14.36
N LEU A 343 13.81 -17.63 13.54
CA LEU A 343 12.67 -16.83 14.03
C LEU A 343 11.73 -17.65 14.93
N ILE A 344 11.40 -18.88 14.52
CA ILE A 344 10.49 -19.73 15.30
C ILE A 344 11.18 -20.30 16.54
N CYS A 345 12.47 -20.64 16.45
CA CYS A 345 13.27 -21.08 17.59
C CYS A 345 13.42 -19.97 18.64
N ASP A 346 13.65 -18.73 18.22
CA ASP A 346 13.74 -17.59 19.13
C ASP A 346 12.35 -17.29 19.72
N ALA A 347 11.27 -17.30 18.93
CA ALA A 347 9.91 -17.14 19.45
C ALA A 347 9.57 -18.19 20.53
N PHE A 348 10.05 -19.43 20.37
CA PHE A 348 9.95 -20.47 21.39
C PHE A 348 10.79 -20.15 22.63
N ARG A 349 12.07 -19.79 22.44
CA ARG A 349 13.03 -19.50 23.52
C ARG A 349 12.56 -18.37 24.42
N TYR A 350 11.96 -17.33 23.85
CA TYR A 350 11.49 -16.15 24.57
C TYR A 350 10.00 -16.19 24.93
N ASN A 351 9.33 -17.32 24.68
CA ASN A 351 7.92 -17.54 25.03
C ASN A 351 6.94 -16.55 24.38
N GLU A 352 7.22 -16.10 23.14
CA GLU A 352 6.32 -15.22 22.37
C GLU A 352 5.22 -16.04 21.67
N HIS A 353 4.18 -16.40 22.43
CA HIS A 353 3.15 -17.35 21.99
C HIS A 353 2.41 -16.95 20.70
N GLU A 354 2.03 -15.69 20.55
CA GLU A 354 1.27 -15.22 19.39
C GLU A 354 2.11 -15.27 18.10
N ILE A 355 3.35 -14.76 18.16
CA ILE A 355 4.28 -14.82 17.03
C ILE A 355 4.63 -16.27 16.70
N PHE A 356 4.86 -17.12 17.70
CA PHE A 356 5.09 -18.55 17.50
C PHE A 356 3.93 -19.22 16.77
N SER A 357 2.69 -18.94 17.21
CA SER A 357 1.48 -19.50 16.60
C SER A 357 1.29 -19.00 15.17
N LEU A 358 1.55 -17.71 14.93
CA LEU A 358 1.48 -17.08 13.61
C LEU A 358 2.52 -17.67 12.64
N LEU A 359 3.75 -17.91 13.09
CA LEU A 359 4.79 -18.54 12.28
C LEU A 359 4.40 -19.97 11.91
N LEU A 360 3.89 -20.76 12.87
CA LEU A 360 3.43 -22.14 12.64
C LEU A 360 2.32 -22.25 11.59
N GLN A 361 1.42 -21.27 11.51
CA GLN A 361 0.36 -21.25 10.49
C GLN A 361 0.91 -21.17 9.07
N ASN A 362 2.13 -20.66 8.89
CA ASN A 362 2.75 -20.43 7.60
C ASN A 362 3.83 -21.46 7.22
N MET A 363 3.89 -22.59 7.94
CA MET A 363 4.83 -23.68 7.68
C MET A 363 4.17 -24.85 6.96
N SER A 364 4.94 -25.56 6.13
CA SER A 364 4.50 -26.85 5.57
C SER A 364 4.62 -27.98 6.62
N PRO A 365 3.95 -29.13 6.42
CA PRO A 365 4.10 -30.28 7.32
C PRO A 365 5.57 -30.71 7.51
N ASP A 366 6.33 -30.77 6.41
CA ASP A 366 7.76 -31.14 6.44
C ASP A 366 8.59 -30.15 7.26
N ASP A 367 8.31 -28.85 7.11
CA ASP A 367 9.01 -27.80 7.85
C ASP A 367 8.75 -27.87 9.35
N ILE A 368 7.53 -28.25 9.73
CA ILE A 368 7.14 -28.41 11.13
C ILE A 368 7.92 -29.56 11.76
N ALA A 369 8.08 -30.67 11.02
CA ALA A 369 8.89 -31.81 11.47
C ALA A 369 10.36 -31.41 11.66
N SER A 370 10.95 -30.66 10.72
CA SER A 370 12.34 -30.18 10.85
C SER A 370 12.52 -29.16 11.97
N ALA A 371 11.63 -28.17 12.09
CA ALA A 371 11.71 -27.16 13.14
C ALA A 371 11.52 -27.76 14.53
N ARG A 372 10.71 -28.82 14.65
CA ARG A 372 10.54 -29.55 15.91
C ARG A 372 11.86 -30.10 16.44
N GLU A 373 12.72 -30.64 15.59
CA GLU A 373 14.02 -31.15 16.03
C GLU A 373 14.86 -30.04 16.68
N HIS A 374 14.85 -28.83 16.11
CA HIS A 374 15.53 -27.67 16.68
C HIS A 374 14.90 -27.21 18.01
N ILE A 375 13.57 -27.19 18.09
CA ILE A 375 12.83 -26.77 19.28
C ILE A 375 12.98 -27.78 20.43
N ASP A 376 12.92 -29.08 20.15
CA ASP A 376 13.10 -30.15 21.15
C ASP A 376 14.49 -30.05 21.79
N ARG A 377 15.55 -29.78 21.00
CA ARG A 377 16.91 -29.52 21.53
C ARG A 377 16.98 -28.30 22.46
N ILE A 378 16.22 -27.24 22.19
CA ILE A 378 16.15 -26.05 23.04
C ILE A 378 15.37 -26.35 24.32
N PHE A 379 14.25 -27.06 24.19
CA PHE A 379 13.39 -27.45 25.31
C PHE A 379 14.12 -28.37 26.29
N ASP A 380 14.85 -29.37 25.80
CA ASP A 380 15.61 -30.31 26.64
C ASP A 380 16.67 -29.62 27.49
N ARG A 381 17.23 -28.50 27.01
CA ARG A 381 18.20 -27.68 27.74
C ARG A 381 17.57 -26.77 28.80
N ASN A 382 16.35 -26.28 28.58
CA ASN A 382 15.75 -25.18 29.34
C ASN A 382 14.38 -25.53 29.95
N LYS A 383 14.13 -26.80 30.32
CA LYS A 383 12.85 -27.36 30.81
C LYS A 383 12.01 -26.38 31.65
N THR A 384 11.08 -25.69 31.01
CA THR A 384 10.22 -24.64 31.61
C THR A 384 8.76 -24.94 31.33
N LYS A 385 7.88 -24.63 32.30
CA LYS A 385 6.42 -24.86 32.20
C LYS A 385 5.77 -24.12 31.03
N THR A 386 6.32 -22.97 30.63
CA THR A 386 5.87 -22.17 29.48
C THR A 386 6.28 -22.81 28.16
N GLY A 387 7.51 -23.33 28.07
CA GLY A 387 7.98 -24.12 26.92
C GLY A 387 7.12 -25.36 26.66
N ASP A 388 6.61 -26.02 27.70
CA ASP A 388 5.68 -27.15 27.59
C ASP A 388 4.37 -26.80 26.87
N ARG A 389 3.88 -25.56 27.03
CA ARG A 389 2.65 -25.10 26.36
C ARG A 389 2.89 -24.90 24.86
N LEU A 390 3.96 -24.20 24.49
CA LEU A 390 4.31 -23.97 23.09
C LEU A 390 4.65 -25.26 22.36
N ARG A 391 5.35 -26.18 23.03
CA ARG A 391 5.63 -27.51 22.50
C ARG A 391 4.35 -28.30 22.24
N ARG A 392 3.37 -28.25 23.15
CA ARG A 392 2.05 -28.85 22.93
C ARG A 392 1.32 -28.22 21.74
N THR A 393 1.40 -26.91 21.55
CA THR A 393 0.83 -26.22 20.37
C THR A 393 1.47 -26.71 19.07
N LEU A 394 2.81 -26.85 19.04
CA LEU A 394 3.55 -27.41 17.91
C LEU A 394 3.09 -28.84 17.59
N MET A 395 3.00 -29.71 18.60
CA MET A 395 2.57 -31.10 18.46
C MET A 395 1.15 -31.22 17.93
N ARG A 396 0.22 -30.40 18.45
CA ARG A 396 -1.16 -30.34 17.94
C ARG A 396 -1.18 -29.91 16.48
N ARG A 397 -0.40 -28.89 16.11
CA ARG A 397 -0.37 -28.41 14.74
C ARG A 397 0.15 -29.50 13.78
N GLN A 398 1.19 -30.23 14.17
CA GLN A 398 1.71 -31.38 13.42
C GLN A 398 0.61 -32.44 13.18
N GLN A 399 -0.17 -32.78 14.20
CA GLN A 399 -1.27 -33.74 14.10
C GLN A 399 -2.44 -33.27 13.23
N THR A 400 -2.64 -31.95 13.09
CA THR A 400 -3.75 -31.39 12.30
C THR A 400 -3.45 -31.13 10.82
N ILE A 401 -2.18 -31.19 10.41
CA ILE A 401 -1.76 -30.98 9.00
C ILE A 401 -1.29 -32.30 8.35
N GLN A 402 -1.04 -33.35 9.15
CA GLN A 402 -0.95 -34.73 8.65
C GLN A 402 -2.31 -35.15 8.10
#